data_AF-A0A0A3A2E0-F1
#
_entry.id   AF-A0A0A3A2E0-F1
#
_cell.length_a   1.000
_cell.length_b   1.000
_cell.length_c   1.000
_cell.angle_alpha   90.00
_cell.angle_beta   90.00
_cell.angle_gamma   90.00
#
_symmetry.space_group_name_H-M   'P 1'
#
loop_
_entity.id
_entity.type
_entity.pdbx_description
1 polymer ?
#
loop_
_entity_poly.entity_id
_entity_poly.type
_entity_poly.pdbx_seq_one_letter_code
_entity_poly.pdbx_strand_id
1 'polypeptide(L)'
;MNAEEKKIETREEDNWDHCCSRCFFIILILFIIVFHQWIIAEVTTPIRCKMLGDEGVKIYITLEEWQKLRGIKHLKPSESVEEYNKAVEDNIIVSYSDLDESVKSRYIEKIEFYNKEYLISTVNTKTKLVSYRLYEDFYDLYTEYYIVYDSVLEQVIGRSIDVSARFYLIRGLGIYNDYNCYSSFRGKRKESSNEIKLRLIIDKYNF
;
A
#
# COMPACT_ATOMS: atom_id res chain seq x y z
N MET A 1 45.79 68.90 -11.76
CA MET A 1 44.40 68.43 -11.88
C MET A 1 44.46 66.96 -12.22
N ASN A 2 44.00 66.13 -11.28
CA ASN A 2 44.35 64.72 -11.08
C ASN A 2 43.66 63.76 -12.06
N ALA A 3 44.42 62.76 -12.53
CA ALA A 3 43.92 61.59 -13.25
C ALA A 3 43.77 60.37 -12.31
N GLU A 4 43.59 60.59 -11.01
CA GLU A 4 43.65 59.56 -9.97
C GLU A 4 42.33 59.32 -9.20
N GLU A 5 41.21 59.85 -9.70
CA GLU A 5 39.88 59.70 -9.06
C GLU A 5 38.91 58.80 -9.84
N LYS A 6 39.41 57.83 -10.60
CA LYS A 6 38.54 56.99 -11.45
C LYS A 6 38.56 55.49 -11.15
N LYS A 7 38.98 55.08 -9.94
CA LYS A 7 39.19 53.64 -9.68
C LYS A 7 38.76 53.11 -8.30
N ILE A 8 37.91 53.82 -7.56
CA ILE A 8 37.46 53.35 -6.24
C ILE A 8 35.94 53.06 -6.17
N GLU A 9 35.14 53.49 -7.13
CA GLU A 9 33.67 53.47 -6.98
C GLU A 9 32.91 52.36 -7.73
N THR A 10 33.55 51.22 -8.03
CA THR A 10 32.87 50.09 -8.72
C THR A 10 33.18 48.72 -8.12
N ARG A 11 33.42 48.63 -6.80
CA ARG A 11 33.74 47.35 -6.15
C ARG A 11 32.83 46.97 -4.97
N GLU A 12 31.60 47.49 -4.92
CA GLU A 12 30.64 47.09 -3.88
C GLU A 12 29.26 46.64 -4.39
N GLU A 13 28.98 46.72 -5.70
CA GLU A 13 27.64 46.36 -6.22
C GLU A 13 27.48 44.87 -6.59
N ASP A 14 28.55 44.11 -6.80
CA ASP A 14 28.44 42.69 -7.23
C ASP A 14 28.27 41.68 -6.07
N ASN A 15 28.30 42.11 -4.81
CA ASN A 15 28.36 41.19 -3.67
C ASN A 15 26.98 40.86 -3.04
N TRP A 16 25.96 41.68 -3.32
CA TRP A 16 24.61 41.52 -2.75
C TRP A 16 23.78 40.46 -3.48
N ASP A 17 23.91 40.36 -4.81
CA ASP A 17 23.22 39.34 -5.62
C ASP A 17 23.71 37.92 -5.29
N HIS A 18 24.99 37.78 -4.93
CA HIS A 18 25.56 36.52 -4.47
C HIS A 18 25.10 36.13 -3.05
N CYS A 19 24.85 37.10 -2.17
CA CYS A 19 24.36 36.83 -0.81
C CYS A 19 22.87 36.41 -0.84
N CYS A 20 22.05 37.12 -1.59
CA CYS A 20 20.62 36.80 -1.76
C CYS A 20 20.40 35.45 -2.46
N SER A 21 21.17 35.14 -3.52
CA SER A 21 21.07 33.83 -4.19
C SER A 21 21.51 32.69 -3.27
N ARG A 22 22.61 32.85 -2.50
CA ARG A 22 23.05 31.83 -1.52
C ARG A 22 22.01 31.57 -0.42
N CYS A 23 21.39 32.62 0.11
CA CYS A 23 20.31 32.49 1.10
C CYS A 23 19.09 31.77 0.50
N PHE A 24 18.71 32.10 -0.74
CA PHE A 24 17.64 31.40 -1.44
C PHE A 24 17.96 29.91 -1.65
N PHE A 25 19.18 29.56 -2.08
CA PHE A 25 19.60 28.17 -2.24
C PHE A 25 19.58 27.40 -0.91
N ILE A 26 20.00 28.01 0.19
CA ILE A 26 19.95 27.38 1.52
C ILE A 26 18.50 27.13 1.93
N ILE A 27 17.61 28.11 1.76
CA ILE A 27 16.17 27.95 2.07
C ILE A 27 15.55 26.86 1.19
N LEU A 28 15.89 26.82 -0.10
CA LEU A 28 15.43 25.77 -1.02
C LEU A 28 15.89 24.38 -0.58
N ILE A 29 17.16 24.23 -0.20
CA ILE A 29 17.71 22.95 0.28
C ILE A 29 17.01 22.52 1.57
N LEU A 30 16.83 23.44 2.53
CA LEU A 30 16.11 23.15 3.77
C LEU A 30 14.65 22.77 3.49
N PHE A 31 13.98 23.47 2.58
CA PHE A 31 12.62 23.13 2.15
C PHE A 31 12.58 21.72 1.54
N ILE A 32 13.50 21.39 0.63
CA ILE A 32 13.56 20.05 0.04
C ILE A 32 13.85 19.01 1.13
N ILE A 33 14.80 19.22 2.03
CA ILE A 33 15.10 18.25 3.10
C ILE A 33 13.88 18.01 3.98
N VAL A 34 13.12 19.04 4.32
CA VAL A 34 11.94 18.91 5.19
C VAL A 34 10.75 18.28 4.45
N PHE A 35 10.52 18.65 3.19
CA PHE A 35 9.32 18.28 2.45
C PHE A 35 9.53 17.18 1.38
N HIS A 36 10.75 16.65 1.21
CA HIS A 36 11.03 15.65 0.16
C HIS A 36 10.12 14.43 0.27
N GLN A 37 9.84 13.93 1.49
CA GLN A 37 8.97 12.76 1.68
C GLN A 37 7.56 13.02 1.18
N TRP A 38 7.02 14.21 1.44
CA TRP A 38 5.71 14.62 0.96
C TRP A 38 5.69 14.72 -0.57
N ILE A 39 6.69 15.38 -1.17
CA ILE A 39 6.82 15.50 -2.63
C ILE A 39 6.94 14.12 -3.28
N ILE A 40 7.78 13.24 -2.73
CA ILE A 40 7.97 11.87 -3.22
C ILE A 40 6.65 11.10 -3.10
N ALA A 41 5.95 11.14 -1.97
CA ALA A 41 4.68 10.45 -1.78
C ALA A 41 3.61 10.94 -2.78
N GLU A 42 3.46 12.25 -2.95
CA GLU A 42 2.42 12.84 -3.80
C GLU A 42 2.71 12.67 -5.29
N VAL A 43 3.98 12.65 -5.71
CA VAL A 43 4.35 12.47 -7.11
C VAL A 43 4.43 10.99 -7.48
N THR A 44 5.10 10.17 -6.67
CA THR A 44 5.41 8.78 -7.05
C THR A 44 4.22 7.85 -6.84
N THR A 45 3.38 8.06 -5.82
CA THR A 45 2.28 7.13 -5.54
C THR A 45 1.22 7.09 -6.65
N PRO A 46 0.73 8.23 -7.20
CA PRO A 46 -0.19 8.19 -8.35
C PRO A 46 0.41 7.48 -9.57
N ILE A 47 1.72 7.66 -9.82
CA ILE A 47 2.43 6.96 -10.89
C ILE A 47 2.43 5.46 -10.62
N ARG A 48 2.80 5.02 -9.41
CA ARG A 48 2.79 3.61 -9.00
C ARG A 48 1.39 3.00 -9.10
N CYS A 49 0.35 3.72 -8.67
CA CYS A 49 -1.04 3.28 -8.82
C CYS A 49 -1.44 3.13 -10.29
N LYS A 50 -1.04 4.08 -11.15
CA LYS A 50 -1.33 4.01 -12.59
C LYS A 50 -0.56 2.89 -13.28
N MET A 51 0.69 2.64 -12.88
CA MET A 51 1.49 1.51 -13.37
C MET A 51 0.89 0.17 -12.94
N LEU A 52 0.32 0.12 -11.75
CA LEU A 52 -0.39 -1.06 -11.26
C LEU A 52 -1.64 -1.34 -12.09
N GLY A 53 -2.42 -0.31 -12.44
CA GLY A 53 -3.58 -0.42 -13.32
C GLY A 53 -4.51 -1.56 -12.93
N ASP A 54 -4.97 -2.33 -13.92
CA ASP A 54 -5.81 -3.53 -13.73
C ASP A 54 -5.02 -4.74 -13.21
N GLU A 55 -3.68 -4.70 -13.20
CA GLU A 55 -2.83 -5.78 -12.68
C GLU A 55 -2.78 -5.83 -11.15
N GLY A 56 -3.38 -4.84 -10.48
CA GLY A 56 -3.48 -4.78 -9.03
C GLY A 56 -4.27 -5.92 -8.40
N VAL A 57 -5.12 -6.61 -9.18
CA VAL A 57 -5.79 -7.85 -8.79
C VAL A 57 -5.63 -8.85 -9.92
N LYS A 58 -5.16 -10.06 -9.59
CA LYS A 58 -5.06 -11.17 -10.55
C LYS A 58 -5.73 -12.40 -9.97
N ILE A 59 -6.75 -12.89 -10.68
CA ILE A 59 -7.46 -14.12 -10.36
C ILE A 59 -6.87 -15.25 -11.21
N TYR A 60 -6.42 -16.32 -10.56
CA TYR A 60 -5.91 -17.53 -11.22
C TYR A 60 -6.99 -18.59 -11.35
N ILE A 61 -7.83 -18.74 -10.33
CA ILE A 61 -8.98 -19.65 -10.32
C ILE A 61 -10.23 -18.82 -10.13
N THR A 62 -11.14 -18.87 -11.09
CA THR A 62 -12.41 -18.12 -11.01
C THR A 62 -13.28 -18.66 -9.87
N LEU A 63 -14.21 -17.84 -9.37
CA LEU A 63 -15.13 -18.27 -8.32
C LEU A 63 -15.94 -19.52 -8.74
N GLU A 64 -16.39 -19.59 -9.99
CA GLU A 64 -17.13 -20.74 -10.54
C GLU A 64 -16.27 -22.00 -10.61
N GLU A 65 -15.03 -21.86 -11.09
CA GLU A 65 -14.07 -22.96 -11.15
C GLU A 65 -13.70 -23.46 -9.76
N TRP A 66 -13.42 -22.55 -8.84
CA TRP A 66 -13.13 -22.87 -7.44
C TRP A 66 -14.30 -23.61 -6.78
N GLN A 67 -15.54 -23.16 -7.00
CA GLN A 67 -16.74 -23.86 -6.50
C GLN A 67 -16.83 -25.28 -7.05
N LYS A 68 -16.59 -25.45 -8.35
CA LYS A 68 -16.59 -26.77 -9.00
C LYS A 68 -15.52 -27.69 -8.43
N LEU A 69 -14.30 -27.18 -8.21
CA LEU A 69 -13.19 -27.92 -7.60
C LEU A 69 -13.48 -28.30 -6.15
N ARG A 70 -14.12 -27.42 -5.38
CA ARG A 70 -14.53 -27.68 -3.99
C ARG A 70 -15.79 -28.53 -3.86
N GLY A 71 -16.49 -28.82 -4.96
CA GLY A 71 -17.78 -29.51 -4.94
C GLY A 71 -18.91 -28.71 -4.26
N ILE A 72 -18.79 -27.38 -4.21
CA ILE A 72 -19.77 -26.49 -3.57
C ILE A 72 -20.81 -26.06 -4.61
N LYS A 73 -22.09 -26.24 -4.32
CA LYS A 73 -23.18 -25.78 -5.22
C LYS A 73 -23.52 -24.31 -4.95
N HIS A 74 -23.43 -23.50 -6.02
CA HIS A 74 -23.92 -22.13 -6.16
C HIS A 74 -23.62 -21.20 -4.98
N LEU A 75 -22.41 -20.63 -5.00
CA LEU A 75 -22.09 -19.50 -4.14
C LEU A 75 -22.20 -18.17 -4.93
N LYS A 76 -23.05 -17.23 -4.46
CA LYS A 76 -23.15 -15.85 -5.01
C LYS A 76 -22.01 -14.95 -4.52
N PRO A 77 -21.27 -14.22 -5.36
CA PRO A 77 -20.20 -13.33 -4.89
C PRO A 77 -20.69 -12.35 -3.79
N SER A 78 -19.81 -11.99 -2.85
CA SER A 78 -20.11 -10.95 -1.87
C SER A 78 -20.22 -9.61 -2.61
N GLU A 79 -21.30 -8.87 -2.36
CA GLU A 79 -21.63 -7.70 -3.18
C GLU A 79 -21.07 -6.39 -2.60
N SER A 80 -20.57 -6.39 -1.35
CA SER A 80 -20.14 -5.14 -0.72
C SER A 80 -19.08 -5.26 0.38
N VAL A 81 -18.38 -4.14 0.64
CA VAL A 81 -17.37 -4.02 1.71
C VAL A 81 -18.01 -4.18 3.10
N GLU A 82 -19.28 -3.80 3.25
CA GLU A 82 -20.04 -4.00 4.49
C GLU A 82 -20.20 -5.47 4.83
N GLU A 83 -20.40 -6.33 3.82
CA GLU A 83 -20.42 -7.77 4.03
C GLU A 83 -19.06 -8.26 4.53
N TYR A 84 -17.95 -7.83 3.89
CA TYR A 84 -16.58 -8.14 4.33
C TYR A 84 -16.39 -7.84 5.82
N ASN A 85 -16.71 -6.62 6.24
CA ASN A 85 -16.57 -6.18 7.63
C ASN A 85 -17.39 -7.04 8.59
N LYS A 86 -18.59 -7.46 8.17
CA LYS A 86 -19.42 -8.35 8.96
C LYS A 86 -18.79 -9.73 9.17
N ALA A 87 -18.01 -10.31 8.23
CA ALA A 87 -17.25 -11.55 8.54
C ALA A 87 -16.28 -11.36 9.68
N VAL A 88 -15.60 -10.22 9.66
CA VAL A 88 -14.55 -9.93 10.62
C VAL A 88 -15.19 -9.81 11.99
N GLU A 89 -16.30 -9.08 12.09
CA GLU A 89 -17.12 -8.98 13.31
C GLU A 89 -17.66 -10.35 13.78
N ASP A 90 -18.16 -11.17 12.85
CA ASP A 90 -18.69 -12.51 13.12
C ASP A 90 -17.58 -13.57 13.34
N ASN A 91 -16.30 -13.17 13.40
CA ASN A 91 -15.12 -14.05 13.56
C ASN A 91 -15.02 -15.18 12.51
N ILE A 92 -15.54 -14.92 11.31
CA ILE A 92 -15.39 -15.82 10.15
C ILE A 92 -14.01 -15.60 9.53
N ILE A 93 -13.60 -14.34 9.34
CA ILE A 93 -12.26 -13.96 8.91
C ILE A 93 -11.51 -13.47 10.14
N VAL A 94 -10.46 -14.20 10.51
CA VAL A 94 -9.74 -13.98 11.77
C VAL A 94 -8.26 -13.72 11.46
N SER A 95 -7.63 -12.82 12.20
CA SER A 95 -6.18 -12.65 12.15
C SER A 95 -5.49 -13.93 12.58
N TYR A 96 -4.42 -14.33 11.89
CA TYR A 96 -3.67 -15.53 12.27
C TYR A 96 -3.11 -15.41 13.68
N SER A 97 -2.71 -14.20 14.12
CA SER A 97 -2.22 -13.95 15.48
C SER A 97 -3.22 -14.38 16.55
N ASP A 98 -4.51 -14.22 16.27
CA ASP A 98 -5.62 -14.35 17.22
C ASP A 98 -6.19 -15.77 17.25
N LEU A 99 -5.70 -16.66 16.37
CA LEU A 99 -6.09 -18.07 16.37
C LEU A 99 -5.44 -18.83 17.55
N ASP A 100 -6.20 -19.75 18.12
CA ASP A 100 -5.66 -20.73 19.07
C ASP A 100 -4.56 -21.58 18.44
N GLU A 101 -3.55 -21.97 19.23
CA GLU A 101 -2.41 -22.74 18.76
C GLU A 101 -2.80 -24.07 18.10
N SER A 102 -3.84 -24.72 18.65
CA SER A 102 -4.40 -25.96 18.08
C SER A 102 -5.01 -25.79 16.68
N VAL A 103 -5.43 -24.57 16.34
CA VAL A 103 -5.98 -24.22 15.03
C VAL A 103 -4.86 -23.75 14.09
N LYS A 104 -3.87 -23.01 14.61
CA LYS A 104 -2.69 -22.55 13.86
C LYS A 104 -1.94 -23.69 13.18
N SER A 105 -1.79 -24.82 13.88
CA SER A 105 -1.12 -26.03 13.36
C SER A 105 -1.75 -26.63 12.07
N ARG A 106 -2.95 -26.20 11.69
CA ARG A 106 -3.67 -26.67 10.49
C ARG A 106 -3.37 -25.84 9.25
N TYR A 107 -2.65 -24.74 9.39
CA TYR A 107 -2.36 -23.81 8.31
C TYR A 107 -0.85 -23.71 8.11
N ILE A 108 -0.44 -23.61 6.86
CA ILE A 108 0.95 -23.34 6.51
C ILE A 108 1.21 -21.87 6.87
N GLU A 109 2.26 -21.61 7.67
CA GLU A 109 2.54 -20.24 8.13
C GLU A 109 3.18 -19.39 7.01
N LYS A 110 3.94 -20.03 6.12
CA LYS A 110 4.73 -19.41 5.07
C LYS A 110 4.57 -20.12 3.74
N ILE A 111 4.34 -19.38 2.68
CA ILE A 111 4.37 -19.91 1.31
C ILE A 111 5.37 -19.14 0.46
N GLU A 112 5.98 -19.84 -0.50
CA GLU A 112 6.79 -19.22 -1.54
C GLU A 112 5.96 -19.10 -2.82
N PHE A 113 5.91 -17.90 -3.38
CA PHE A 113 5.22 -17.64 -4.64
C PHE A 113 6.00 -16.63 -5.47
N TYR A 114 6.35 -17.00 -6.71
CA TYR A 114 7.26 -16.22 -7.57
C TYR A 114 8.57 -15.80 -6.87
N ASN A 115 9.23 -16.74 -6.19
CA ASN A 115 10.49 -16.53 -5.47
C ASN A 115 10.42 -15.47 -4.35
N LYS A 116 9.22 -15.23 -3.81
CA LYS A 116 9.01 -14.36 -2.65
C LYS A 116 8.31 -15.16 -1.56
N GLU A 117 8.75 -14.98 -0.32
CA GLU A 117 8.13 -15.58 0.86
C GLU A 117 6.99 -14.69 1.36
N TYR A 118 5.82 -15.27 1.59
CA TYR A 118 4.67 -14.59 2.15
C TYR A 118 4.30 -15.22 3.50
N LEU A 119 3.93 -14.38 4.46
CA LEU A 119 3.49 -14.79 5.79
C LEU A 119 1.98 -14.82 5.87
N ILE A 120 1.43 -15.80 6.55
CA ILE A 120 -0.01 -15.88 6.80
C ILE A 120 -0.47 -14.62 7.56
N SER A 121 -1.55 -14.02 7.10
CA SER A 121 -2.12 -12.80 7.69
C SER A 121 -3.48 -13.09 8.30
N THR A 122 -4.42 -13.60 7.52
CA THR A 122 -5.80 -13.83 7.95
C THR A 122 -6.33 -15.13 7.40
N VAL A 123 -7.25 -15.75 8.13
CA VAL A 123 -7.85 -17.03 7.79
C VAL A 123 -9.36 -16.90 7.80
N ASN A 124 -9.99 -17.36 6.72
CA ASN A 124 -11.42 -17.62 6.70
C ASN A 124 -11.67 -19.01 7.30
N THR A 125 -12.17 -19.05 8.52
CA THR A 125 -12.35 -20.27 9.30
C THR A 125 -13.42 -21.19 8.72
N LYS A 126 -14.38 -20.65 7.95
CA LYS A 126 -15.45 -21.41 7.28
C LYS A 126 -14.99 -22.01 5.95
N THR A 127 -14.48 -21.19 5.04
CA THR A 127 -14.08 -21.63 3.69
C THR A 127 -12.70 -22.28 3.66
N LYS A 128 -11.90 -22.08 4.72
CA LYS A 128 -10.50 -22.49 4.82
C LYS A 128 -9.59 -21.76 3.83
N LEU A 129 -10.03 -20.59 3.36
CA LEU A 129 -9.21 -19.68 2.59
C LEU A 129 -8.26 -18.94 3.52
N VAL A 130 -7.05 -18.70 3.04
CA VAL A 130 -5.96 -18.08 3.78
C VAL A 130 -5.44 -16.91 2.97
N SER A 131 -5.32 -15.73 3.59
CA SER A 131 -4.54 -14.63 3.00
C SER A 131 -3.13 -14.69 3.56
N TYR A 132 -2.17 -14.68 2.65
CA TYR A 132 -0.78 -14.41 2.96
C TYR A 132 -0.42 -13.02 2.50
N ARG A 133 0.47 -12.37 3.25
CA ARG A 133 0.93 -11.00 3.03
C ARG A 133 2.45 -10.97 2.96
N LEU A 134 2.96 -10.14 2.06
CA LEU A 134 4.33 -9.67 2.04
C LEU A 134 4.31 -8.14 2.02
N TYR A 135 5.16 -7.54 2.85
CA TYR A 135 5.29 -6.09 2.97
C TYR A 135 6.69 -5.66 2.56
N GLU A 136 6.79 -4.72 1.63
CA GLU A 136 8.04 -4.08 1.21
C GLU A 136 7.97 -2.58 1.50
N ASP A 137 9.00 -2.06 2.17
CA ASP A 137 9.18 -0.64 2.46
C ASP A 137 10.47 -0.15 1.81
N PHE A 138 10.35 0.91 1.01
CA PHE A 138 11.48 1.65 0.49
C PHE A 138 11.25 3.15 0.65
N TYR A 139 11.92 3.77 1.63
CA TYR A 139 11.82 5.22 1.88
C TYR A 139 10.38 5.72 2.10
N ASP A 140 9.63 5.04 2.97
CA ASP A 140 8.22 5.34 3.26
C ASP A 140 7.30 5.18 2.03
N LEU A 141 7.78 4.48 0.98
CA LEU A 141 6.97 3.95 -0.11
C LEU A 141 6.71 2.49 0.16
N TYR A 142 5.46 2.16 0.46
CA TYR A 142 5.05 0.83 0.85
C TYR A 142 4.43 0.08 -0.32
N THR A 143 4.75 -1.20 -0.45
CA THR A 143 4.08 -2.14 -1.33
C THR A 143 3.64 -3.34 -0.51
N GLU A 144 2.35 -3.60 -0.51
CA GLU A 144 1.77 -4.79 0.10
C GLU A 144 1.34 -5.76 -1.00
N TYR A 145 1.80 -6.98 -0.89
CA TYR A 145 1.40 -8.08 -1.76
C TYR A 145 0.54 -9.04 -0.97
N TYR A 146 -0.57 -9.44 -1.55
CA TYR A 146 -1.53 -10.36 -0.95
C TYR A 146 -1.72 -11.57 -1.84
N ILE A 147 -1.84 -12.74 -1.23
CA ILE A 147 -2.16 -13.99 -1.90
C ILE A 147 -3.33 -14.63 -1.17
N VAL A 148 -4.39 -14.96 -1.90
CA VAL A 148 -5.46 -15.82 -1.37
C VAL A 148 -5.19 -17.25 -1.80
N TYR A 149 -5.05 -18.13 -0.82
CA TYR A 149 -4.71 -19.53 -0.95
C TYR A 149 -5.80 -20.40 -0.35
N ASP A 150 -6.13 -21.49 -1.04
CA ASP A 150 -7.04 -22.51 -0.54
C ASP A 150 -6.26 -23.60 0.20
N SER A 151 -6.45 -23.73 1.51
CA SER A 151 -5.79 -24.77 2.30
C SER A 151 -6.36 -26.18 2.12
N VAL A 152 -7.50 -26.34 1.44
CA VAL A 152 -8.11 -27.64 1.12
C VAL A 152 -7.67 -28.12 -0.27
N LEU A 153 -7.61 -27.22 -1.25
CA LEU A 153 -7.12 -27.54 -2.60
C LEU A 153 -5.60 -27.42 -2.74
N GLU A 154 -4.95 -26.82 -1.73
CA GLU A 154 -3.54 -26.50 -1.68
C GLU A 154 -3.05 -25.62 -2.85
N GLN A 155 -3.89 -24.66 -3.27
CA GLN A 155 -3.64 -23.84 -4.47
C GLN A 155 -3.88 -22.35 -4.24
N VAL A 156 -3.09 -21.54 -4.94
CA VAL A 156 -3.29 -20.09 -5.00
C VAL A 156 -4.48 -19.77 -5.91
N ILE A 157 -5.48 -19.08 -5.36
CA ILE A 157 -6.68 -18.66 -6.10
C ILE A 157 -6.44 -17.33 -6.80
N GLY A 158 -5.76 -16.41 -6.13
CA GLY A 158 -5.56 -15.07 -6.64
C GLY A 158 -4.53 -14.30 -5.84
N ARG A 159 -4.10 -13.17 -6.41
CA ARG A 159 -3.21 -12.22 -5.74
C ARG A 159 -3.68 -10.79 -5.94
N SER A 160 -3.25 -9.93 -5.06
CA SER A 160 -3.39 -8.49 -5.23
C SER A 160 -2.15 -7.76 -4.76
N ILE A 161 -2.04 -6.52 -5.20
CA ILE A 161 -0.96 -5.61 -4.85
C ILE A 161 -1.61 -4.31 -4.45
N ASP A 162 -1.21 -3.78 -3.30
CA ASP A 162 -1.56 -2.43 -2.86
C ASP A 162 -0.28 -1.61 -2.74
N VAL A 163 -0.32 -0.38 -3.23
CA VAL A 163 0.79 0.57 -3.09
C VAL A 163 0.33 1.78 -2.30
N SER A 164 1.16 2.19 -1.37
CA SER A 164 0.95 3.37 -0.56
C SER A 164 2.27 4.07 -0.28
N ALA A 165 2.17 5.25 0.32
CA ALA A 165 3.29 6.04 0.80
C ALA A 165 2.87 6.77 2.07
N ARG A 166 3.85 7.06 2.93
CA ARG A 166 3.65 7.88 4.13
C ARG A 166 4.57 9.08 4.08
N PHE A 167 4.06 10.21 4.53
CA PHE A 167 4.90 11.37 4.80
C PHE A 167 4.57 11.95 6.17
N TYR A 168 5.62 12.34 6.89
CA TYR A 168 5.49 12.94 8.20
C TYR A 168 5.29 14.46 8.05
N LEU A 169 4.21 14.97 8.61
CA LEU A 169 4.02 16.42 8.77
C LEU A 169 4.94 16.95 9.86
N ILE A 170 5.07 16.20 10.97
CA ILE A 170 5.99 16.50 12.08
C ILE A 170 6.57 15.18 12.56
N ARG A 171 7.79 14.84 12.11
CA ARG A 171 8.43 13.54 12.37
C ARG A 171 8.60 13.24 13.86
N GLY A 172 8.97 14.24 14.66
CA GLY A 172 9.17 14.08 16.11
C GLY A 172 7.90 13.83 16.92
N LEU A 173 6.71 14.14 16.37
CA LEU A 173 5.42 13.89 17.01
C LEU A 173 4.70 12.67 16.43
N GLY A 174 5.29 11.98 15.45
CA GLY A 174 4.64 10.87 14.77
C GLY A 174 3.38 11.28 13.99
N ILE A 175 3.22 12.56 13.66
CA ILE A 175 2.07 13.03 12.86
C ILE A 175 2.40 12.81 11.40
N TYR A 176 1.66 11.89 10.76
CA TYR A 176 1.84 11.52 9.36
C TYR A 176 0.51 11.49 8.60
N ASN A 177 0.63 11.52 7.28
CA ASN A 177 -0.46 11.19 6.36
C ASN A 177 -0.04 10.00 5.51
N ASP A 178 -0.99 9.10 5.27
CA ASP A 178 -0.85 8.02 4.32
C ASP A 178 -1.51 8.41 2.99
N TYR A 179 -0.87 8.03 1.90
CA TYR A 179 -1.32 8.25 0.53
C TYR A 179 -1.35 6.89 -0.18
N ASN A 180 -2.50 6.44 -0.67
CA ASN A 180 -2.65 5.15 -1.33
C ASN A 180 -3.58 5.26 -2.54
N CYS A 181 -3.68 4.19 -3.33
CA CYS A 181 -4.47 4.20 -4.57
C CYS A 181 -5.98 4.36 -4.39
N TYR A 182 -6.50 4.12 -3.17
CA TYR A 182 -7.92 4.14 -2.86
C TYR A 182 -8.32 5.32 -1.95
N SER A 183 -7.35 6.10 -1.46
CA SER A 183 -7.53 7.33 -0.69
C SER A 183 -7.29 8.54 -1.60
N SER A 184 -8.32 9.33 -1.87
CA SER A 184 -8.12 10.64 -2.49
C SER A 184 -7.72 11.68 -1.45
N PHE A 185 -6.66 12.45 -1.68
CA PHE A 185 -6.55 13.79 -1.10
C PHE A 185 -7.62 14.66 -1.80
N ARG A 186 -8.50 15.32 -1.02
CA ARG A 186 -9.73 16.06 -1.46
C ARG A 186 -11.05 15.29 -1.60
N GLY A 187 -11.32 14.32 -0.73
CA GLY A 187 -12.71 14.01 -0.33
C GLY A 187 -13.61 13.31 -1.35
N LYS A 188 -13.08 12.54 -2.30
CA LYS A 188 -13.86 11.56 -3.07
C LYS A 188 -13.40 10.15 -2.72
N ARG A 189 -13.96 9.61 -1.63
CA ARG A 189 -13.81 8.20 -1.25
C ARG A 189 -14.59 7.35 -2.26
N LYS A 190 -13.93 6.49 -3.04
CA LYS A 190 -14.66 5.65 -4.02
C LYS A 190 -14.19 4.21 -4.24
N GLU A 191 -13.04 3.78 -3.72
CA GLU A 191 -12.59 2.39 -3.96
C GLU A 191 -12.07 1.72 -2.68
N SER A 192 -12.25 0.40 -2.58
CA SER A 192 -11.63 -0.45 -1.57
C SER A 192 -10.22 -0.86 -2.00
N SER A 193 -9.38 -1.30 -1.05
CA SER A 193 -8.05 -1.83 -1.38
C SER A 193 -8.14 -3.03 -2.32
N ASN A 194 -7.09 -3.30 -3.08
CA ASN A 194 -7.08 -4.44 -3.99
C ASN A 194 -7.13 -5.77 -3.22
N GLU A 195 -6.59 -5.85 -2.00
CA GLU A 195 -6.86 -6.96 -1.07
C GLU A 195 -8.36 -7.17 -0.86
N ILE A 196 -9.10 -6.12 -0.50
CA ILE A 196 -10.55 -6.25 -0.25
C ILE A 196 -11.27 -6.61 -1.54
N LYS A 197 -10.90 -6.04 -2.70
CA LYS A 197 -11.48 -6.43 -4.00
C LYS A 197 -11.25 -7.92 -4.29
N LEU A 198 -10.02 -8.40 -4.10
CA LEU A 198 -9.66 -9.81 -4.26
C LEU A 198 -10.45 -10.71 -3.30
N ARG A 199 -10.55 -10.29 -2.04
CA ARG A 199 -11.32 -10.97 -0.99
C ARG A 199 -12.80 -11.01 -1.35
N LEU A 200 -13.43 -9.93 -1.80
CA LEU A 200 -14.85 -9.91 -2.19
C LEU A 200 -15.14 -10.84 -3.39
N ILE A 201 -14.19 -11.00 -4.30
CA ILE A 201 -14.30 -11.93 -5.43
C ILE A 201 -14.27 -13.39 -4.96
N ILE A 202 -13.49 -13.70 -3.92
CA ILE A 202 -13.14 -15.08 -3.55
C ILE A 202 -13.83 -15.55 -2.26
N ASP A 203 -13.82 -14.74 -1.21
CA ASP A 203 -14.46 -15.02 0.07
C ASP A 203 -15.98 -14.84 -0.06
N LYS A 204 -16.64 -15.98 -0.25
CA LYS A 204 -18.07 -16.10 -0.06
C LYS A 204 -18.40 -16.33 1.42
N TYR A 205 -19.37 -15.57 1.92
CA TYR A 205 -20.14 -15.94 3.12
C TYR A 205 -20.98 -17.18 2.87
N ASN A 206 -20.57 -18.30 3.46
CA ASN A 206 -21.51 -19.33 3.84
C ASN A 206 -22.25 -18.83 5.08
N PHE A 207 -23.48 -18.35 4.90
CA PHE A 207 -24.47 -18.44 5.97
C PHE A 207 -24.81 -19.91 6.18
#